data_AF-A0A961MRZ7-F1
#
_entry.id   AF-A0A961MRZ7-F1
#
_cell.length_a   1.000
_cell.length_b   1.000
_cell.length_c   1.000
_cell.angle_alpha   90.00
_cell.angle_beta   90.00
_cell.angle_gamma   90.00
#
_symmetry.space_group_name_H-M   'P 1'
#
loop_
_entity.id
_entity.type
_entity.pdbx_description
1 polymer ?
#
loop_
_entity_poly.entity_id
_entity_poly.type
_entity_poly.pdbx_seq_one_letter_code
_entity_poly.pdbx_strand_id
1 'polypeptide(L)' 'MATADTFAPRSPLVYRLPILGAIARELAEGDADFPLYLILALVSAWGCAIVLWGLPALALPAVALAPMILVLLVAITRG' A
#
# COMPACT_ATOMS: atom_id res chain seq x y z
N MET A 1 22.93 30.58 -24.15
CA MET A 1 22.70 29.16 -24.44
C MET A 1 22.64 28.42 -23.11
N ALA A 2 21.54 28.60 -22.37
CA ALA A 2 21.32 27.95 -21.07
C ALA A 2 20.78 26.55 -21.35
N THR A 3 21.56 25.53 -21.03
CA THR A 3 21.12 24.14 -21.04
C THR A 3 20.06 24.00 -19.95
N ALA A 4 18.81 23.80 -20.35
CA ALA A 4 17.75 23.41 -19.43
C ALA A 4 18.20 22.11 -18.74
N ASP A 5 18.54 22.20 -17.46
CA ASP A 5 18.66 21.03 -16.60
C ASP A 5 17.29 20.35 -16.63
N THR A 6 17.21 19.32 -17.45
CA THR A 6 16.01 18.52 -17.62
C THR A 6 15.84 17.81 -16.31
N PHE A 7 14.90 18.28 -15.48
CA PHE A 7 14.42 17.55 -14.32
C PHE A 7 13.86 16.22 -14.82
N ALA A 8 14.72 15.20 -14.91
CA ALA A 8 14.30 13.85 -15.18
C ALA A 8 13.25 13.51 -14.11
N PRO A 9 12.00 13.19 -14.49
CA PRO A 9 11.02 12.80 -13.49
C PRO A 9 11.58 11.58 -12.77
N ARG A 10 11.89 11.71 -11.48
CA ARG A 10 12.25 10.58 -10.64
C ARG A 10 11.05 9.63 -10.67
N SER A 11 11.14 8.55 -11.44
CA SER A 11 10.15 7.47 -11.36
C SER A 11 10.07 7.06 -9.89
N PRO A 12 8.90 7.18 -9.23
CA PRO A 12 8.81 6.85 -7.82
C PRO A 12 9.23 5.38 -7.64
N LEU A 13 10.01 5.11 -6.59
CA LEU A 13 10.52 3.77 -6.26
C LEU A 13 9.44 2.68 -6.28
N VAL A 14 8.19 3.08 -6.05
CA VAL A 14 6.98 2.25 -6.10
C VAL A 14 6.81 1.52 -7.44
N TYR A 15 7.14 2.14 -8.59
CA TYR A 15 7.03 1.48 -9.91
C TYR A 15 8.08 0.40 -10.16
N ARG A 16 9.10 0.30 -9.31
CA ARG A 16 10.15 -0.72 -9.44
C ARG A 16 9.83 -2.01 -8.71
N LEU A 17 8.82 -2.02 -7.83
CA LEU A 17 8.37 -3.25 -7.18
C LEU A 17 7.46 -4.05 -8.13
N PRO A 18 7.68 -5.36 -8.30
CA PRO A 18 6.96 -6.16 -9.28
C PRO A 18 5.45 -6.20 -9.02
N ILE A 19 5.05 -6.25 -7.75
CA ILE A 19 3.63 -6.35 -7.36
C ILE A 19 3.04 -4.95 -7.16
N LEU A 20 3.69 -4.09 -6.34
CA LEU A 20 3.16 -2.76 -6.05
C LEU A 20 3.21 -1.82 -7.27
N GLY A 21 4.23 -1.94 -8.11
CA GLY A 21 4.33 -1.17 -9.35
C GLY A 21 3.37 -1.63 -10.44
N ALA A 22 2.94 -2.90 -10.42
CA ALA A 22 1.86 -3.37 -11.27
C ALA A 22 0.51 -2.78 -10.81
N ILE A 23 0.20 -2.90 -9.51
CA ILE A 23 -1.04 -2.36 -8.93
C ILE A 23 -1.11 -0.83 -9.08
N ALA A 24 -0.01 -0.11 -8.85
CA ALA A 24 0.03 1.34 -8.97
C ALA A 24 -0.22 1.82 -10.41
N ARG A 25 0.25 1.06 -11.40
CA ARG A 25 0.02 1.35 -12.83
C ARG A 25 -1.44 1.11 -13.20
N GLU A 26 -2.00 -0.03 -12.80
CA GLU A 26 -3.42 -0.33 -13.01
C GLU A 26 -4.34 0.67 -12.30
N LEU A 27 -3.93 1.20 -11.15
CA LEU A 27 -4.69 2.24 -10.46
C LEU A 27 -4.63 3.61 -11.17
N ALA A 28 -3.56 3.89 -11.92
CA ALA A 28 -3.37 5.16 -12.61
C ALA A 28 -3.88 5.16 -14.06
N GLU A 29 -3.74 4.03 -14.75
CA GLU A 29 -3.99 3.87 -16.19
C GLU A 29 -5.09 2.85 -16.50
N GLY A 30 -5.50 2.04 -15.52
CA GLY A 30 -6.46 0.96 -15.69
C GLY A 30 -7.92 1.41 -15.62
N ASP A 31 -8.81 0.43 -15.56
CA ASP A 31 -10.25 0.63 -15.61
C ASP A 31 -10.79 1.35 -14.35
N ALA A 32 -11.89 2.09 -14.51
CA ALA A 32 -12.49 2.87 -13.42
C ALA A 32 -12.96 1.99 -12.25
N ASP A 33 -13.29 0.73 -12.53
CA ASP A 33 -13.72 -0.26 -11.53
C ASP A 33 -12.56 -1.03 -10.88
N PHE A 34 -11.33 -0.90 -11.40
CA PHE A 34 -10.15 -1.58 -10.85
C PHE A 34 -9.93 -1.34 -9.33
N PRO A 35 -10.06 -0.11 -8.78
CA PRO A 35 -9.91 0.11 -7.34
C PRO A 35 -10.91 -0.71 -6.52
N LEU A 36 -12.14 -0.86 -7.01
CA LEU A 36 -13.17 -1.63 -6.34
C LEU A 36 -12.84 -3.13 -6.37
N TYR A 37 -12.39 -3.66 -7.51
CA TYR A 37 -11.94 -5.04 -7.61
C TYR A 37 -10.71 -5.33 -6.73
N LEU A 38 -9.78 -4.38 -6.61
CA LEU A 38 -8.61 -4.49 -5.74
C LEU A 38 -9.02 -4.60 -4.27
N ILE A 39 -9.94 -3.75 -3.82
CA ILE A 39 -10.48 -3.79 -2.45
C ILE A 39 -11.20 -5.12 -2.21
N LEU A 40 -12.05 -5.54 -3.14
CA LEU A 40 -12.79 -6.81 -3.04
C LEU A 40 -11.82 -7.99 -2.94
N ALA A 41 -10.79 -8.04 -3.78
CA ALA A 41 -9.77 -9.08 -3.75
C ALA A 41 -9.01 -9.11 -2.41
N LEU A 42 -8.67 -7.94 -1.85
CA LEU A 42 -8.00 -7.84 -0.55
C LEU A 42 -8.88 -8.35 0.60
N VAL A 43 -10.16 -7.96 0.60
CA VAL A 43 -11.15 -8.43 1.58
C VAL A 43 -11.37 -9.93 1.46
N SER A 44 -11.50 -10.47 0.25
CA SER A 44 -11.62 -11.90 0.00
C SER A 44 -10.39 -12.67 0.46
N ALA A 45 -9.19 -12.19 0.15
CA ALA A 45 -7.93 -12.81 0.59
C ALA A 45 -7.83 -12.82 2.12
N TRP A 46 -8.25 -11.74 2.79
CA TRP A 46 -8.30 -11.70 4.25
C TRP A 46 -9.36 -12.64 4.83
N GLY A 47 -10.54 -12.72 4.21
CA GLY A 47 -11.56 -13.71 4.56
C GLY A 47 -11.03 -15.15 4.47
N CYS A 48 -10.30 -15.48 3.41
CA CYS A 48 -9.61 -16.77 3.29
C CYS A 48 -8.59 -16.98 4.41
N ALA A 49 -7.81 -15.96 4.78
CA ALA A 49 -6.89 -16.05 5.90
C ALA A 49 -7.61 -16.33 7.23
N ILE A 50 -8.77 -15.72 7.46
CA ILE A 50 -9.61 -15.97 8.64
C ILE A 50 -10.13 -17.42 8.64
N VAL A 51 -10.56 -17.95 7.51
CA VAL A 51 -11.03 -19.35 7.43
C VAL A 51 -9.88 -20.34 7.67
N LEU A 52 -8.69 -20.07 7.13
CA LEU A 52 -7.54 -20.96 7.24
C LEU A 52 -6.87 -20.93 8.63
N TRP A 53 -6.81 -19.76 9.26
CA TRP A 53 -6.01 -19.55 10.48
C TRP A 53 -6.84 -19.11 11.68
N GLY A 54 -8.09 -18.69 11.51
CA GLY A 54 -8.99 -18.28 12.59
C GLY A 54 -8.56 -16.99 13.29
N LEU A 55 -8.49 -17.06 14.62
CA LEU A 55 -8.18 -15.93 15.51
C LEU A 55 -6.83 -15.23 15.17
N PRO A 56 -5.73 -15.93 14.84
CA PRO A 56 -4.51 -15.30 14.34
C PRO A 56 -4.72 -14.29 13.20
N ALA A 57 -5.52 -14.62 12.18
CA ALA A 57 -5.74 -13.73 11.05
C ALA A 57 -6.59 -12.49 11.42
N LEU A 58 -7.47 -12.63 12.41
CA LEU A 58 -8.21 -11.51 13.01
C LEU A 58 -7.30 -10.61 13.86
N ALA A 59 -6.27 -11.17 14.49
CA ALA A 59 -5.31 -10.41 15.30
C ALA A 59 -4.25 -9.67 14.46
N LEU A 60 -4.01 -10.09 13.20
CA LEU A 60 -2.99 -9.47 12.33
C LEU A 60 -3.13 -7.94 12.17
N PRO A 61 -4.33 -7.37 11.90
CA PRO A 61 -4.48 -5.93 11.83
C PRO A 61 -4.14 -5.23 13.15
N ALA A 62 -4.50 -5.81 14.29
CA ALA A 62 -4.20 -5.25 15.61
C ALA A 62 -2.68 -5.24 15.87
N VAL A 63 -1.99 -6.32 15.53
CA VAL A 63 -0.52 -6.42 15.65
C VAL A 63 0.18 -5.46 14.71
N ALA A 64 -0.30 -5.29 13.47
CA ALA A 64 0.25 -4.33 12.52
C ALA A 64 0.05 -2.87 12.96
N LEU A 65 -1.07 -2.56 13.63
CA LEU A 65 -1.36 -1.23 14.17
C LEU A 65 -0.53 -0.89 15.41
N ALA A 66 -0.08 -1.88 16.19
CA ALA A 66 0.71 -1.63 17.40
C ALA A 66 1.99 -0.78 17.16
N PRO A 67 2.90 -1.13 16.23
CA PRO A 67 4.04 -0.27 15.92
C PRO A 67 3.62 1.05 15.26
N MET A 68 2.53 1.07 14.49
CA MET A 68 2.00 2.29 13.86
C MET A 68 1.58 3.32 14.90
N ILE A 69 0.87 2.90 15.95
CA ILE A 69 0.46 3.76 17.06
C ILE A 69 1.70 4.23 17.83
N LEU A 70 2.70 3.37 18.05
CA LEU A 70 3.95 3.78 18.69
C LEU A 70 4.66 4.88 17.87
N VAL A 71 4.78 4.69 16.55
CA VAL A 71 5.36 5.71 15.66
C VAL A 71 4.55 7.00 15.71
N LEU A 72 3.22 6.92 15.70
CA LEU A 72 2.34 8.08 15.81
C LEU A 72 2.56 8.84 17.13
N LEU A 73 2.65 8.13 18.26
CA LEU A 73 2.92 8.73 19.57
C LEU A 73 4.30 9.40 19.62
N VAL A 74 5.32 8.76 19.06
CA VAL A 74 6.67 9.34 18.94
C VAL A 74 6.65 10.58 18.05
N ALA A 75 5.93 10.54 16.92
CA ALA A 75 5.80 11.68 16.02
C ALA A 75 5.12 12.87 16.72
N ILE A 76 4.02 12.64 17.43
CA ILE A 76 3.32 13.69 18.20
C ILE A 76 4.22 14.26 19.30
N THR A 77 5.01 13.41 19.97
CA THR A 77 5.93 13.83 21.04
C THR A 77 7.08 14.70 20.52
N ARG A 78 7.42 14.57 19.23
CA ARG A 78 8.50 15.34 18.59
C ARG A 78 8.08 16.74 18.11
N GLY A 79 6.77 17.05 18.11
CA GLY A 79 6.22 18.28 17.53
C GLY A 79 6.31 18.32 16.01
#